data_AF-A0A662YXB7-F1
#
_entry.id   AF-A0A662YXB7-F1
#
_cell.length_a   1.000
_cell.length_b   1.000
_cell.length_c   1.000
_cell.angle_alpha   90.00
_cell.angle_beta   90.00
_cell.angle_gamma   90.00
#
_symmetry.space_group_name_H-M   'P 1'
#
loop_
_entity.id
_entity.type
_entity.pdbx_description
1 polymer ?
#
loop_
_entity_poly.entity_id
_entity_poly.type
_entity_poly.pdbx_seq_one_letter_code
_entity_poly.pdbx_strand_id
1 'polypeptide(L)'
;MHAFRRGFALPMIFITPAVFVAFLFMFGMRYKTAKDASGVGNFSLTLYCRDFDSTLGNGVEVAKQLFRDISHGLCNRVGGQNDVHMALLVGEFVTMWLGLFLSTLYVWMMNTDRIERTTQLYLKPMYEAAFIDQCSLLNIRFYSREQEYRLKKNSEKKVDDEPLMIYLCATMWHETCDEMIKMFTSLFRGFCKDNSSFKDQNTQNGEHKIMPTPYGGRLCYVLPHGNCLYVHFKNKQRIRHKKRWSQVMYLYYLLGWKLTRKYFTSLEKGPMVWYQKFEYAVCHWLQKTAEHVFGCVLCSPGCFSLFRGAALMDDNVMKKYTTQATEAAHYVQYDQGEDRWLCTLLLQQGWRVEYNAASDAYTNAPQEFHEFYNQRRRWGPSTMFNIIDFLNTHKQTKKKNPSISRLYILYQSPYTV
;
A
#
# COMPACT_ATOMS: atom_id res chain seq x y z
N MET A 1 -7.21 1.11 -1.31
CA MET A 1 -8.04 1.31 -2.52
C MET A 1 -8.57 2.73 -2.69
N HIS A 2 -9.08 3.45 -1.69
CA HIS A 2 -9.43 4.88 -1.86
C HIS A 2 -8.26 5.72 -2.38
N ALA A 3 -7.06 5.38 -1.90
CA ALA A 3 -5.79 5.88 -2.39
C ALA A 3 -5.54 5.62 -3.89
N PHE A 4 -5.62 4.35 -4.31
CA PHE A 4 -5.49 3.93 -5.71
C PHE A 4 -6.57 4.55 -6.62
N ARG A 5 -7.82 4.61 -6.14
CA ARG A 5 -8.95 5.23 -6.85
C ARG A 5 -8.69 6.71 -7.15
N ARG A 6 -8.12 7.46 -6.20
CA ARG A 6 -7.90 8.92 -6.33
C ARG A 6 -6.53 9.30 -6.90
N GLY A 7 -5.50 8.50 -6.61
CA GLY A 7 -4.11 8.78 -7.00
C GLY A 7 -3.70 8.16 -8.35
N PHE A 8 -4.38 7.12 -8.83
CA PHE A 8 -3.99 6.41 -10.06
C PHE A 8 -5.13 6.27 -11.07
N ALA A 9 -6.27 5.71 -10.66
CA ALA A 9 -7.37 5.43 -11.60
C ALA A 9 -7.98 6.71 -12.20
N LEU A 10 -8.11 7.77 -11.39
CA LEU A 10 -8.68 9.05 -11.83
C LEU A 10 -7.73 9.78 -12.81
N PRO A 11 -6.44 10.00 -12.50
CA PRO A 11 -5.50 10.55 -13.48
C PRO A 11 -5.37 9.69 -14.75
N MET A 12 -5.28 8.35 -14.65
CA MET A 12 -5.14 7.48 -15.82
C MET A 12 -6.34 7.55 -16.77
N ILE A 13 -7.56 7.69 -16.23
CA ILE A 13 -8.79 7.88 -17.02
C ILE A 13 -8.81 9.24 -17.72
N PHE A 14 -8.18 10.27 -17.17
CA PHE A 14 -8.25 11.61 -17.76
C PHE A 14 -6.99 12.00 -18.54
N ILE A 15 -5.84 11.37 -18.31
CA ILE A 15 -4.58 11.67 -19.00
C ILE A 15 -4.71 11.39 -20.49
N THR A 16 -5.14 10.19 -20.89
CA THR A 16 -5.18 9.82 -22.31
C THR A 16 -6.19 10.66 -23.11
N PRO A 17 -7.43 10.92 -22.64
CA PRO A 17 -8.35 11.85 -23.30
C PRO A 17 -7.84 13.28 -23.30
N ALA A 18 -7.25 13.77 -22.20
CA ALA A 18 -6.71 15.13 -22.14
C ALA A 18 -5.54 15.32 -23.11
N VAL A 19 -4.62 14.36 -23.21
CA VAL A 19 -3.51 14.38 -24.16
C VAL A 19 -4.03 14.30 -25.59
N PHE A 20 -5.04 13.48 -25.86
CA PHE A 20 -5.67 13.38 -27.18
C PHE A 20 -6.38 14.68 -27.58
N VAL A 21 -7.17 15.28 -26.68
CA VAL A 21 -7.84 16.57 -26.91
C VAL A 21 -6.81 17.69 -27.11
N ALA A 22 -5.75 17.72 -26.30
CA ALA A 22 -4.66 18.68 -26.47
C ALA A 22 -3.96 18.51 -27.84
N PHE A 23 -3.74 17.27 -28.28
CA PHE A 23 -3.20 16.99 -29.60
C PHE A 23 -4.12 17.49 -30.73
N LEU A 24 -5.42 17.14 -30.70
CA LEU A 24 -6.38 17.61 -31.70
C LEU A 24 -6.53 19.13 -31.73
N PHE A 25 -6.50 19.76 -30.56
CA PHE A 25 -6.52 21.22 -30.45
C PHE A 25 -5.28 21.85 -31.11
N MET A 26 -4.08 21.35 -30.80
CA MET A 26 -2.83 21.81 -31.40
C MET A 26 -2.78 21.57 -32.91
N PHE A 27 -3.23 20.40 -33.36
CA PHE A 27 -3.36 20.06 -34.78
C PHE A 27 -4.34 20.99 -35.51
N GLY A 28 -5.51 21.25 -34.91
CA GLY A 28 -6.53 22.15 -35.45
C GLY A 28 -6.05 23.60 -35.55
N MET A 29 -5.34 24.12 -34.54
CA MET A 29 -4.75 25.47 -34.60
C MET A 29 -3.71 25.59 -35.71
N ARG A 30 -2.86 24.57 -35.89
CA ARG A 30 -1.84 24.53 -36.95
C ARG A 30 -2.47 24.43 -38.33
N TYR A 31 -3.51 23.61 -38.50
CA TYR A 31 -4.30 23.53 -39.73
C TYR A 31 -4.93 24.88 -40.10
N LYS A 32 -5.52 25.56 -39.12
CA LYS A 32 -6.13 26.89 -39.32
C LYS A 32 -5.08 27.93 -39.73
N THR A 33 -3.93 27.94 -39.06
CA THR A 33 -2.82 28.85 -39.40
C THR A 33 -2.29 28.61 -40.81
N ALA A 34 -2.17 27.34 -41.23
CA ALA A 34 -1.76 26.97 -42.58
C ALA A 34 -2.80 27.41 -43.62
N LYS A 35 -4.09 27.20 -43.34
CA LYS A 35 -5.21 27.64 -44.20
C LYS A 35 -5.22 29.15 -44.38
N ASP A 36 -5.03 29.91 -43.29
CA ASP A 36 -5.02 31.37 -43.31
C ASP A 36 -3.78 31.91 -44.06
N ALA A 37 -2.64 31.21 -44.00
CA ALA A 37 -1.42 31.55 -44.72
C ALA A 37 -1.46 31.22 -46.23
N SER A 38 -2.20 30.19 -46.63
CA SER A 38 -2.30 29.79 -48.05
C SER A 38 -3.23 30.69 -48.88
N GLY A 39 -4.21 31.36 -48.28
CA GLY A 39 -5.14 32.26 -48.99
C GLY A 39 -6.06 31.57 -50.02
N VAL A 40 -6.08 30.24 -50.07
CA VAL A 40 -6.88 29.45 -51.03
C VAL A 40 -8.23 29.07 -50.43
N GLY A 41 -9.33 29.38 -51.12
CA GLY A 41 -10.70 29.10 -50.66
C GLY A 41 -11.02 27.61 -50.43
N ASN A 42 -10.36 26.71 -51.18
CA ASN A 42 -10.50 25.25 -51.07
C ASN A 42 -9.26 24.58 -50.46
N PHE A 43 -8.78 25.06 -49.31
CA PHE A 43 -7.74 24.36 -48.55
C PHE A 43 -8.30 23.09 -47.91
N SER A 44 -7.84 21.93 -48.36
CA SER A 44 -8.27 20.61 -47.89
C SER A 44 -7.26 19.99 -46.92
N LEU A 45 -7.72 19.07 -46.08
CA LEU A 45 -6.86 18.32 -45.15
C LEU A 45 -5.79 17.51 -45.89
N THR A 46 -6.07 17.06 -47.11
CA THR A 46 -5.12 16.36 -47.97
C THR A 46 -3.98 17.27 -48.45
N LEU A 47 -4.28 18.54 -48.73
CA LEU A 47 -3.26 19.56 -49.07
C LEU A 47 -2.39 19.88 -47.86
N TYR A 48 -2.99 20.05 -46.68
CA TYR A 48 -2.26 20.25 -45.43
C TYR A 48 -1.32 19.07 -45.12
N CYS A 49 -1.79 17.84 -45.30
CA CYS A 49 -1.00 16.64 -45.07
C CYS A 49 0.16 16.46 -46.07
N ARG A 50 0.08 17.08 -47.26
CA ARG A 50 1.15 17.04 -48.27
C ARG A 50 2.28 18.02 -47.97
N ASP A 51 1.94 19.23 -47.50
CA ASP A 51 2.91 20.30 -47.23
C ASP A 51 3.26 20.44 -45.74
N PHE A 52 2.84 19.49 -44.91
CA PHE A 52 2.92 19.53 -43.45
C PHE A 52 4.32 19.83 -42.89
N ASP A 53 5.37 19.24 -43.47
CA ASP A 53 6.75 19.41 -43.00
C ASP A 53 7.27 20.85 -43.14
N SER A 54 6.71 21.64 -44.05
CA SER A 54 7.06 23.05 -44.24
C SER A 54 6.42 23.99 -43.20
N THR A 55 5.38 23.51 -42.50
CA THR A 55 4.61 24.27 -41.50
C THR A 55 5.05 24.05 -40.05
N LEU A 56 6.06 23.21 -39.80
CA LEU A 56 6.62 23.04 -38.46
C LEU A 56 7.56 24.21 -38.10
N GLY A 57 7.06 25.16 -37.31
CA GLY A 57 7.87 26.27 -36.77
C GLY A 57 8.97 25.85 -35.78
N ASN A 58 9.75 26.82 -35.30
CA ASN A 58 10.88 26.61 -34.38
C ASN A 58 10.44 26.25 -32.94
N GLY A 59 10.20 24.97 -32.67
CA GLY A 59 10.00 24.39 -31.33
C GLY A 59 11.15 23.50 -30.83
N VAL A 60 10.96 22.88 -29.66
CA VAL A 60 11.87 21.87 -29.07
C VAL A 60 11.92 20.63 -29.96
N GLU A 61 13.12 20.15 -30.31
CA GLU A 61 13.32 19.14 -31.36
C GLU A 61 12.60 17.80 -31.09
N VAL A 62 12.56 17.36 -29.82
CA VAL A 62 11.83 16.15 -29.41
C VAL A 62 10.31 16.31 -29.58
N ALA A 63 9.77 17.49 -29.26
CA ALA A 63 8.35 17.77 -29.42
C ALA A 63 7.96 17.88 -30.90
N LYS A 64 8.86 18.41 -31.75
CA LYS A 64 8.68 18.39 -33.20
C LYS A 64 8.65 16.97 -33.76
N GLN A 65 9.60 16.13 -33.35
CA GLN A 65 9.69 14.73 -33.79
C GLN A 65 8.40 13.96 -33.43
N LEU A 66 7.95 14.08 -32.17
CA LEU A 66 6.74 13.41 -31.69
C LEU A 66 5.49 13.90 -32.44
N PHE A 67 5.35 15.23 -32.62
CA PHE A 67 4.22 15.79 -33.35
C PHE A 67 4.24 15.39 -34.83
N ARG A 68 5.42 15.29 -35.44
CA ARG A 68 5.62 14.80 -36.81
C ARG A 68 5.17 13.35 -36.94
N ASP A 69 5.63 12.45 -36.08
CA ASP A 69 5.29 11.03 -36.14
C ASP A 69 3.78 10.80 -35.99
N ILE A 70 3.15 11.46 -35.02
CA ILE A 70 1.70 11.33 -34.78
C ILE A 70 0.89 11.92 -35.95
N SER A 71 1.29 13.10 -36.46
CA SER A 71 0.60 13.76 -37.57
C SER A 71 0.77 13.01 -38.89
N HIS A 72 1.94 12.43 -39.15
CA HIS A 72 2.20 11.59 -40.32
C HIS A 72 1.36 10.30 -40.26
N GLY A 73 1.23 9.69 -39.09
CA GLY A 73 0.31 8.57 -38.87
C GLY A 73 -1.16 8.93 -39.13
N LEU A 74 -1.58 10.14 -38.74
CA LEU A 74 -2.94 10.66 -39.02
C LEU A 74 -3.15 10.91 -40.51
N CYS A 75 -2.22 11.61 -41.16
CA CYS A 75 -2.27 11.98 -42.57
C CYS A 75 -2.23 10.77 -43.52
N ASN A 76 -1.41 9.75 -43.21
CA ASN A 76 -1.37 8.51 -43.98
C ASN A 76 -2.68 7.71 -43.92
N ARG A 77 -3.45 7.82 -42.83
CA ARG A 77 -4.75 7.13 -42.69
C ARG A 77 -5.91 7.92 -43.28
N VAL A 78 -5.87 9.24 -43.20
CA VAL A 78 -6.90 10.14 -43.76
C VAL A 78 -6.84 10.19 -45.29
N GLY A 79 -5.67 9.98 -45.90
CA GLY A 79 -5.50 10.08 -47.35
C GLY A 79 -5.91 8.85 -48.17
N GLY A 80 -6.27 7.70 -47.57
CA GLY A 80 -6.37 6.45 -48.33
C GLY A 80 -7.24 5.31 -47.79
N GLN A 81 -8.19 5.52 -46.88
CA GLN A 81 -9.03 4.44 -46.33
C GLN A 81 -10.53 4.68 -46.44
N ASN A 82 -11.28 3.62 -46.79
CA ASN A 82 -12.75 3.58 -46.79
C ASN A 82 -13.31 4.00 -45.42
N ASP A 83 -14.40 4.79 -45.42
CA ASP A 83 -15.09 5.30 -44.21
C ASP A 83 -15.38 4.21 -43.16
N VAL A 84 -15.58 2.96 -43.62
CA VAL A 84 -15.83 1.77 -42.79
C VAL A 84 -14.65 1.42 -41.88
N HIS A 85 -13.40 1.55 -42.35
CA HIS A 85 -12.21 1.24 -41.52
C HIS A 85 -11.99 2.28 -40.44
N MET A 86 -12.25 3.56 -40.75
CA MET A 86 -12.20 4.63 -39.76
C MET A 86 -13.30 4.49 -38.71
N ALA A 87 -14.51 4.09 -39.12
CA ALA A 87 -15.61 3.80 -38.20
C ALA A 87 -15.29 2.63 -37.26
N LEU A 88 -14.66 1.56 -37.76
CA LEU A 88 -14.23 0.41 -36.96
C LEU A 88 -13.16 0.77 -35.93
N LEU A 89 -12.15 1.57 -36.30
CA LEU A 89 -11.09 2.02 -35.39
C LEU A 89 -11.64 2.93 -34.28
N VAL A 90 -12.56 3.83 -34.61
CA VAL A 90 -13.25 4.67 -33.61
C VAL A 90 -14.11 3.79 -32.70
N GLY A 91 -14.80 2.79 -33.25
CA GLY A 91 -15.58 1.83 -32.47
C GLY A 91 -14.74 1.01 -31.48
N GLU A 92 -13.57 0.52 -31.90
CA GLU A 92 -12.63 -0.19 -31.03
C GLU A 92 -12.13 0.70 -29.87
N PHE A 93 -11.76 1.94 -30.18
CA PHE A 93 -11.34 2.90 -29.16
C PHE A 93 -12.45 3.19 -28.15
N VAL A 94 -13.68 3.42 -28.62
CA VAL A 94 -14.84 3.72 -27.77
C VAL A 94 -15.20 2.52 -26.89
N THR A 95 -15.20 1.30 -27.44
CA THR A 95 -15.52 0.09 -26.68
C THR A 95 -14.46 -0.24 -25.63
N MET A 96 -13.18 -0.08 -25.96
CA MET A 96 -12.08 -0.21 -25.00
C MET A 96 -12.20 0.83 -23.88
N TRP A 97 -12.52 2.09 -24.22
CA TRP A 97 -12.73 3.18 -23.25
C TRP A 97 -13.92 2.92 -22.33
N LEU A 98 -15.04 2.51 -22.91
CA LEU A 98 -16.23 2.16 -22.16
C LEU A 98 -15.94 1.00 -21.21
N GLY A 99 -15.18 -0.01 -21.64
CA GLY A 99 -14.73 -1.11 -20.80
C GLY A 99 -13.87 -0.64 -19.62
N LEU A 100 -12.89 0.25 -19.85
CA LEU A 100 -12.04 0.81 -18.80
C LEU A 100 -12.83 1.67 -17.81
N PHE A 101 -13.75 2.50 -18.32
CA PHE A 101 -14.62 3.34 -17.52
C PHE A 101 -15.59 2.50 -16.68
N LEU A 102 -16.29 1.54 -17.28
CA LEU A 102 -17.22 0.64 -16.59
C LEU A 102 -16.50 -0.22 -15.55
N SER A 103 -15.30 -0.74 -15.87
CA SER A 103 -14.48 -1.48 -14.90
C SER A 103 -14.08 -0.61 -13.71
N THR A 104 -13.71 0.65 -13.97
CA THR A 104 -13.34 1.58 -12.90
C THR A 104 -14.55 2.01 -12.08
N LEU A 105 -15.69 2.26 -12.73
CA LEU A 105 -16.96 2.59 -12.10
C LEU A 105 -17.48 1.43 -11.25
N TYR A 106 -17.37 0.20 -11.74
CA TYR A 106 -17.65 -1.02 -10.98
C TYR A 106 -16.73 -1.15 -9.75
N VAL A 107 -15.42 -0.93 -9.94
CA VAL A 107 -14.45 -0.91 -8.83
C VAL A 107 -14.75 0.23 -7.85
N TRP A 108 -15.32 1.34 -8.28
CA TRP A 108 -15.66 2.51 -7.46
C TRP A 108 -16.98 2.37 -6.69
N MET A 109 -18.05 1.87 -7.35
CA MET A 109 -19.39 1.72 -6.78
C MET A 109 -19.50 0.54 -5.81
N MET A 110 -18.61 -0.45 -5.91
CA MET A 110 -18.52 -1.54 -4.94
C MET A 110 -18.09 -0.99 -3.56
N ASN A 111 -19.07 -0.91 -2.66
CA ASN A 111 -18.94 -0.45 -1.27
C ASN A 111 -18.52 -1.60 -0.34
N THR A 112 -17.46 -2.31 -0.74
CA THR A 112 -16.83 -3.34 0.09
C THR A 112 -15.63 -2.71 0.78
N ASP A 113 -15.54 -2.78 2.12
CA ASP A 113 -14.28 -2.47 2.81
C ASP A 113 -13.18 -3.32 2.19
N ARG A 114 -12.11 -2.68 1.70
CA ARG A 114 -10.99 -3.34 1.02
C ARG A 114 -9.70 -2.80 1.58
N ILE A 115 -8.78 -3.74 1.85
CA ILE A 115 -7.64 -3.70 2.79
C ILE A 115 -8.05 -4.11 4.22
N GLU A 116 -8.62 -5.31 4.34
CA GLU A 116 -8.68 -6.02 5.62
C GLU A 116 -7.36 -6.78 5.81
N ARG A 117 -7.00 -7.19 7.04
CA ARG A 117 -5.80 -8.05 7.21
C ARG A 117 -6.00 -9.33 6.39
N THR A 118 -4.95 -9.85 5.75
CA THR A 118 -5.01 -11.12 4.99
C THR A 118 -5.56 -12.27 5.83
N THR A 119 -5.30 -12.25 7.14
CA THR A 119 -5.85 -13.19 8.13
C THR A 119 -7.37 -13.11 8.34
N GLN A 120 -8.00 -11.98 7.96
CA GLN A 120 -9.44 -11.75 8.04
C GLN A 120 -10.13 -11.99 6.70
N LEU A 121 -9.46 -11.68 5.59
CA LEU A 121 -9.96 -11.88 4.23
C LEU A 121 -9.86 -13.33 3.74
N TYR A 122 -8.79 -14.04 4.12
CA TYR A 122 -8.46 -15.34 3.53
C TYR A 122 -8.45 -16.47 4.56
N LEU A 123 -8.77 -17.71 4.12
CA LEU A 123 -8.68 -18.91 4.95
C LEU A 123 -7.22 -19.21 5.31
N LYS A 124 -6.32 -19.12 4.33
CA LYS A 124 -4.85 -19.18 4.51
C LYS A 124 -4.24 -17.79 4.39
N PRO A 125 -3.36 -17.38 5.32
CA PRO A 125 -2.79 -16.03 5.34
C PRO A 125 -1.75 -15.76 4.25
N MET A 126 -1.23 -16.79 3.58
CA MET A 126 -0.22 -16.68 2.51
C MET A 126 -0.86 -16.96 1.15
N TYR A 127 -0.61 -16.09 0.18
CA TYR A 127 -0.98 -16.30 -1.22
C TYR A 127 0.21 -16.90 -1.98
N GLU A 128 -0.08 -17.74 -2.97
CA GLU A 128 0.93 -18.27 -3.87
C GLU A 128 1.30 -17.18 -4.89
N ALA A 129 2.59 -16.85 -4.96
CA ALA A 129 3.08 -15.74 -5.80
C ALA A 129 2.85 -15.97 -7.30
N ALA A 130 2.90 -17.22 -7.75
CA ALA A 130 2.72 -17.58 -9.16
C ALA A 130 1.25 -17.45 -9.63
N PHE A 131 0.29 -17.57 -8.71
CA PHE A 131 -1.15 -17.62 -8.99
C PHE A 131 -1.93 -16.73 -8.03
N ILE A 132 -1.51 -15.48 -7.88
CA ILE A 132 -2.07 -14.56 -6.89
C ILE A 132 -3.57 -14.34 -7.09
N ASP A 133 -4.04 -14.28 -8.34
CA ASP A 133 -5.44 -14.05 -8.68
C ASP A 133 -6.31 -15.27 -8.36
N GLN A 134 -5.88 -16.46 -8.77
CA GLN A 134 -6.61 -17.71 -8.52
C GLN A 134 -6.60 -18.06 -7.03
N CYS A 135 -5.44 -17.92 -6.37
CA CYS A 135 -5.30 -18.15 -4.94
C CYS A 135 -6.17 -17.15 -4.15
N SER A 136 -6.21 -15.88 -4.56
CA SER A 136 -7.07 -14.89 -3.92
C SER A 136 -8.55 -15.25 -4.08
N LEU A 137 -8.99 -15.63 -5.28
CA LEU A 137 -10.40 -15.88 -5.54
C LEU A 137 -10.94 -17.11 -4.78
N LEU A 138 -10.14 -18.16 -4.68
CA LEU A 138 -10.51 -19.42 -4.02
C LEU A 138 -10.32 -19.42 -2.50
N ASN A 139 -9.56 -18.47 -1.95
CA ASN A 139 -9.17 -18.46 -0.54
C ASN A 139 -9.99 -17.44 0.29
N ILE A 140 -10.93 -16.70 -0.30
CA ILE A 140 -11.73 -15.66 0.38
C ILE A 140 -12.72 -16.23 1.41
N ARG A 141 -12.81 -15.60 2.57
CA ARG A 141 -13.87 -15.81 3.57
C ARG A 141 -15.06 -14.89 3.28
N PHE A 142 -16.26 -15.44 3.22
CA PHE A 142 -17.51 -14.67 3.07
C PHE A 142 -18.14 -14.38 4.44
N TYR A 143 -18.28 -13.11 4.85
CA TYR A 143 -18.98 -12.69 6.09
C TYR A 143 -19.81 -11.41 5.86
N SER A 144 -21.03 -11.34 6.44
CA SER A 144 -22.03 -10.26 6.24
C SER A 144 -21.70 -8.96 6.99
N ARG A 145 -21.74 -7.82 6.28
CA ARG A 145 -21.08 -6.55 6.63
C ARG A 145 -22.00 -5.42 7.14
N GLU A 146 -23.26 -5.72 7.45
CA GLU A 146 -24.29 -4.69 7.63
C GLU A 146 -24.40 -4.11 9.06
N GLN A 147 -23.93 -4.83 10.10
CA GLN A 147 -24.08 -4.42 11.50
C GLN A 147 -23.00 -3.43 12.00
N GLU A 148 -21.81 -3.41 11.41
CA GLU A 148 -20.69 -2.57 11.89
C GLU A 148 -20.80 -1.10 11.49
N TYR A 149 -21.42 -0.81 10.34
CA TYR A 149 -21.52 0.56 9.82
C TYR A 149 -22.40 1.46 10.71
N ARG A 150 -23.50 0.90 11.27
CA ARG A 150 -24.43 1.62 12.14
C ARG A 150 -23.83 2.01 13.49
N LEU A 151 -22.87 1.24 13.99
CA LEU A 151 -22.25 1.48 15.31
C LEU A 151 -21.15 2.55 15.26
N LYS A 152 -20.49 2.73 14.10
CA LYS A 152 -19.43 3.73 13.92
C LYS A 152 -19.93 5.18 13.99
N LYS A 153 -21.10 5.46 13.40
CA LYS A 153 -21.68 6.82 13.31
C LYS A 153 -22.01 7.44 14.67
N ASN A 154 -22.22 6.64 15.71
CA ASN A 154 -22.61 7.12 17.05
C ASN A 154 -21.42 7.41 17.98
N SER A 155 -20.17 7.15 17.57
CA SER A 155 -19.00 7.21 18.47
C SER A 155 -18.07 8.41 18.27
N GLU A 156 -18.40 9.35 17.39
CA GLU A 156 -17.53 10.48 17.01
C GLU A 156 -17.60 11.72 17.93
N LYS A 157 -18.02 11.61 19.20
CA LYS A 157 -17.97 12.75 20.14
C LYS A 157 -17.17 12.42 21.41
N LYS A 158 -16.16 13.28 21.63
CA LYS A 158 -15.29 13.52 22.80
C LYS A 158 -14.01 12.68 22.96
N VAL A 159 -12.88 13.39 23.00
CA VAL A 159 -11.59 12.99 23.54
C VAL A 159 -11.27 14.00 24.63
N ASP A 160 -11.31 13.58 25.89
CA ASP A 160 -10.82 14.34 27.06
C ASP A 160 -9.88 13.41 27.85
N ASP A 161 -8.88 14.01 28.51
CA ASP A 161 -7.76 13.45 29.32
C ASP A 161 -7.86 11.97 29.69
N GLU A 162 -6.89 11.15 29.25
CA GLU A 162 -6.89 9.71 29.53
C GLU A 162 -6.57 9.43 31.01
N PRO A 163 -7.54 8.93 31.81
CA PRO A 163 -7.27 8.54 33.19
C PRO A 163 -6.36 7.31 33.25
N LEU A 164 -5.63 7.15 34.36
CA LEU A 164 -4.81 5.97 34.63
C LEU A 164 -5.66 4.68 34.54
N MET A 165 -5.34 3.81 33.57
CA MET A 165 -6.06 2.56 33.34
C MET A 165 -5.29 1.36 33.91
N ILE A 166 -5.88 0.66 34.88
CA ILE A 166 -5.33 -0.58 35.45
C ILE A 166 -5.99 -1.80 34.76
N TYR A 167 -5.18 -2.74 34.28
CA TYR A 167 -5.66 -3.99 33.70
C TYR A 167 -5.48 -5.16 34.67
N LEU A 168 -6.58 -5.83 35.01
CA LEU A 168 -6.57 -7.04 35.84
C LEU A 168 -7.06 -8.23 35.00
N CYS A 169 -6.30 -9.32 35.02
CA CYS A 169 -6.66 -10.55 34.33
C CYS A 169 -6.82 -11.68 35.35
N ALA A 170 -8.01 -12.29 35.41
CA ALA A 170 -8.30 -13.42 36.26
C ALA A 170 -8.79 -14.61 35.43
N THR A 171 -8.40 -15.82 35.84
CA THR A 171 -8.82 -17.08 35.20
C THR A 171 -9.59 -17.91 36.20
N MET A 172 -10.81 -18.33 35.84
CA MET A 172 -11.63 -19.23 36.65
C MET A 172 -11.41 -20.69 36.24
N TRP A 173 -11.54 -21.61 37.19
CA TRP A 173 -11.34 -23.04 36.94
C TRP A 173 -12.63 -23.68 36.41
N HIS A 174 -13.71 -23.63 37.18
CA HIS A 174 -14.95 -24.36 36.89
C HIS A 174 -15.93 -23.53 36.05
N GLU A 175 -15.65 -22.23 35.87
CA GLU A 175 -16.48 -21.30 35.08
C GLU A 175 -17.95 -21.29 35.57
N THR A 176 -18.19 -21.52 36.86
CA THR A 176 -19.54 -21.55 37.46
C THR A 176 -20.01 -20.16 37.88
N CYS A 177 -21.33 -20.01 38.02
CA CYS A 177 -21.94 -18.77 38.50
C CYS A 177 -21.37 -18.36 39.87
N ASP A 178 -21.22 -19.33 40.78
CA ASP A 178 -20.72 -19.09 42.14
C ASP A 178 -19.27 -18.61 42.18
N GLU A 179 -18.38 -19.20 41.37
CA GLU A 179 -16.99 -18.75 41.24
C GLU A 179 -16.92 -17.31 40.71
N MET A 180 -17.77 -17.01 39.71
CA MET A 180 -17.85 -15.68 39.11
C MET A 180 -18.35 -14.64 40.12
N ILE A 181 -19.41 -14.94 40.87
CA ILE A 181 -19.95 -14.07 41.93
C ILE A 181 -18.91 -13.84 43.02
N LYS A 182 -18.19 -14.87 43.47
CA LYS A 182 -17.12 -14.74 44.47
C LYS A 182 -15.97 -13.85 43.99
N MET A 183 -15.56 -14.00 42.73
CA MET A 183 -14.54 -13.16 42.11
C MET A 183 -14.98 -11.69 42.05
N PHE A 184 -16.22 -11.43 41.60
CA PHE A 184 -16.78 -10.08 41.58
C PHE A 184 -16.87 -9.48 42.98
N THR A 185 -17.38 -10.25 43.94
CA THR A 185 -17.49 -9.81 45.34
C THR A 185 -16.12 -9.43 45.90
N SER A 186 -15.08 -10.22 45.60
CA SER A 186 -13.70 -9.91 46.00
C SER A 186 -13.16 -8.64 45.35
N LEU A 187 -13.36 -8.47 44.04
CA LEU A 187 -12.92 -7.28 43.30
C LEU A 187 -13.62 -6.02 43.82
N PHE A 188 -14.95 -6.03 43.89
CA PHE A 188 -15.72 -4.89 44.39
C PHE A 188 -15.42 -4.59 45.86
N ARG A 189 -15.23 -5.62 46.70
CA ARG A 189 -14.79 -5.41 48.09
C ARG A 189 -13.38 -4.82 48.17
N GLY A 190 -12.48 -5.16 47.24
CA GLY A 190 -11.14 -4.58 47.15
C GLY A 190 -11.14 -3.11 46.73
N PHE A 191 -11.98 -2.73 45.77
CA PHE A 191 -12.09 -1.36 45.27
C PHE A 191 -12.97 -0.45 46.14
N CYS A 192 -13.93 -1.01 46.87
CA CYS A 192 -14.89 -0.27 47.69
C CYS A 192 -14.63 -0.44 49.20
N LYS A 193 -13.44 -0.90 49.61
CA LYS A 193 -13.13 -1.22 51.01
C LYS A 193 -13.12 0.00 51.93
N ASP A 194 -12.84 1.17 51.36
CA ASP A 194 -13.02 2.45 52.04
C ASP A 194 -14.38 3.02 51.68
N ASN A 195 -15.40 2.61 52.43
CA ASN A 195 -16.48 3.47 52.89
C ASN A 195 -17.41 2.66 53.80
N SER A 196 -17.26 2.90 55.10
CA SER A 196 -18.29 2.72 56.13
C SER A 196 -19.58 3.51 55.85
N SER A 197 -19.72 4.16 54.68
CA SER A 197 -20.85 4.97 54.26
C SER A 197 -21.82 4.26 53.29
N PHE A 198 -21.60 2.99 52.92
CA PHE A 198 -22.50 2.29 51.98
C PHE A 198 -23.84 1.82 52.62
N LYS A 199 -24.07 2.11 53.91
CA LYS A 199 -25.34 1.74 54.56
C LYS A 199 -26.44 2.80 54.47
N ASP A 200 -26.11 4.04 54.11
CA ASP A 200 -27.12 5.09 54.00
C ASP A 200 -26.98 5.81 52.67
N GLN A 201 -27.61 5.23 51.65
CA GLN A 201 -28.36 5.96 50.61
C GLN A 201 -28.93 4.95 49.61
N ASN A 202 -30.24 5.08 49.38
CA ASN A 202 -30.98 4.41 48.33
C ASN A 202 -30.15 4.29 47.04
N THR A 203 -29.96 3.06 46.60
CA THR A 203 -29.37 2.62 45.34
C THR A 203 -29.87 3.46 44.16
N GLN A 204 -29.20 4.57 43.85
CA GLN A 204 -29.22 5.10 42.49
C GLN A 204 -28.39 4.12 41.66
N ASN A 205 -29.08 3.35 40.83
CA ASN A 205 -28.51 2.46 39.83
C ASN A 205 -27.37 3.19 39.09
N GLY A 206 -26.12 2.86 39.40
CA GLY A 206 -25.01 3.19 38.51
C GLY A 206 -25.33 2.59 37.13
N GLU A 207 -25.29 3.42 36.08
CA GLU A 207 -25.53 2.97 34.71
C GLU A 207 -24.54 1.86 34.36
N HIS A 208 -25.00 0.62 34.40
CA HIS A 208 -24.22 -0.54 34.00
C HIS A 208 -24.53 -0.84 32.53
N LYS A 209 -23.50 -0.74 31.69
CA LYS A 209 -23.65 -1.00 30.26
C LYS A 209 -22.97 -2.31 29.92
N ILE A 210 -23.77 -3.30 29.54
CA ILE A 210 -23.27 -4.56 28.96
C ILE A 210 -23.16 -4.36 27.45
N MET A 211 -21.96 -4.55 26.92
CA MET A 211 -21.66 -4.42 25.50
C MET A 211 -21.16 -5.76 24.96
N PRO A 212 -21.71 -6.27 23.84
CA PRO A 212 -21.16 -7.46 23.20
C PRO A 212 -19.77 -7.16 22.64
N THR A 213 -18.84 -8.09 22.78
CA THR A 213 -17.48 -8.00 22.20
C THR A 213 -17.20 -9.24 21.32
N PRO A 214 -16.21 -9.18 20.41
CA PRO A 214 -15.87 -10.30 19.53
C PRO A 214 -15.52 -11.59 20.30
N TYR A 215 -14.89 -11.44 21.46
CA TYR A 215 -14.54 -12.54 22.35
C TYR A 215 -15.63 -12.88 23.38
N GLY A 216 -16.68 -12.08 23.53
CA GLY A 216 -17.77 -12.34 24.47
C GLY A 216 -18.57 -11.08 24.83
N GLY A 217 -18.30 -10.50 26.00
CA GLY A 217 -19.00 -9.30 26.47
C GLY A 217 -18.08 -8.38 27.27
N ARG A 218 -18.52 -7.15 27.49
CA ARG A 218 -17.87 -6.15 28.34
C ARG A 218 -18.92 -5.50 29.23
N LEU A 219 -18.72 -5.57 30.53
CA LEU A 219 -19.48 -4.81 31.52
C LEU A 219 -18.71 -3.53 31.82
N CYS A 220 -19.38 -2.38 31.69
CA CYS A 220 -18.88 -1.09 32.15
C CYS A 220 -19.61 -0.72 33.43
N TYR A 221 -18.86 -0.38 34.48
CA TYR A 221 -19.39 0.05 35.76
C TYR A 221 -18.68 1.32 36.21
N VAL A 222 -19.41 2.34 36.65
CA VAL A 222 -18.82 3.59 37.16
C VAL A 222 -18.65 3.45 38.68
N LEU A 223 -17.40 3.52 39.15
CA LEU A 223 -17.05 3.49 40.57
C LEU A 223 -17.42 4.83 41.24
N PRO A 224 -17.55 4.88 42.59
CA PRO A 224 -18.05 6.05 43.34
C PRO A 224 -17.28 7.38 43.10
N HIS A 225 -16.03 7.31 42.64
CA HIS A 225 -15.20 8.47 42.34
C HIS A 225 -15.11 8.79 40.84
N GLY A 226 -16.07 8.31 40.03
CA GLY A 226 -16.14 8.57 38.59
C GLY A 226 -15.27 7.66 37.70
N ASN A 227 -14.38 6.85 38.29
CA ASN A 227 -13.54 5.92 37.55
C ASN A 227 -14.36 4.77 36.96
N CYS A 228 -14.19 4.47 35.67
CA CYS A 228 -14.91 3.38 35.01
C CYS A 228 -14.14 2.05 35.12
N LEU A 229 -14.77 1.05 35.74
CA LEU A 229 -14.33 -0.34 35.72
C LEU A 229 -14.89 -1.03 34.47
N TYR A 230 -13.98 -1.50 33.59
CA TYR A 230 -14.34 -2.30 32.42
C TYR A 230 -13.99 -3.76 32.65
N VAL A 231 -15.00 -4.61 32.74
CA VAL A 231 -14.83 -6.05 32.93
C VAL A 231 -15.12 -6.77 31.63
N HIS A 232 -14.14 -7.50 31.13
CA HIS A 232 -14.21 -8.20 29.86
C HIS A 232 -14.44 -9.69 30.07
N PHE A 233 -15.54 -10.20 29.53
CA PHE A 233 -15.92 -11.60 29.60
C PHE A 233 -15.62 -12.32 28.30
N LYS A 234 -15.04 -13.50 28.44
CA LYS A 234 -14.90 -14.47 27.35
C LYS A 234 -16.20 -15.27 27.23
N ASN A 235 -16.73 -15.37 26.02
CA ASN A 235 -17.78 -16.30 25.64
C ASN A 235 -17.15 -17.58 25.09
N LYS A 236 -17.44 -18.69 25.77
CA LYS A 236 -16.97 -20.05 25.49
C LYS A 236 -17.44 -20.62 24.15
N GLN A 237 -18.52 -20.09 23.58
CA GLN A 237 -19.01 -20.47 22.25
C GLN A 237 -18.30 -19.70 21.13
N ARG A 238 -17.77 -18.50 21.42
CA ARG A 238 -17.06 -17.65 20.46
C ARG A 238 -15.55 -17.88 20.43
N ILE A 239 -14.98 -18.31 21.55
CA ILE A 239 -13.55 -18.63 21.68
C ILE A 239 -13.39 -20.12 22.00
N ARG A 240 -12.43 -20.76 21.33
CA ARG A 240 -12.09 -22.19 21.43
C ARG A 240 -12.25 -22.77 22.85
N HIS A 241 -13.15 -23.74 22.96
CA HIS A 241 -13.48 -24.48 24.17
C HIS A 241 -12.24 -25.19 24.77
N LYS A 242 -12.11 -25.20 26.11
CA LYS A 242 -11.07 -25.94 26.88
C LYS A 242 -9.60 -25.52 26.69
N LYS A 243 -9.27 -24.51 25.88
CA LYS A 243 -7.90 -23.98 25.81
C LYS A 243 -7.73 -22.82 26.81
N ARG A 244 -6.90 -23.04 27.84
CA ARG A 244 -6.37 -21.98 28.70
C ARG A 244 -5.37 -21.18 27.88
N TRP A 245 -5.73 -19.95 27.53
CA TRP A 245 -4.74 -19.01 26.98
C TRP A 245 -4.01 -18.39 28.17
N SER A 246 -2.71 -18.11 28.00
CA SER A 246 -1.96 -17.38 29.02
C SER A 246 -2.57 -15.99 29.22
N GLN A 247 -2.49 -15.45 30.44
CA GLN A 247 -2.97 -14.10 30.75
C GLN A 247 -2.36 -13.05 29.80
N VAL A 248 -1.09 -13.26 29.41
CA VAL A 248 -0.36 -12.47 28.42
C VAL A 248 -1.06 -12.45 27.05
N MET A 249 -1.60 -13.57 26.59
CA MET A 249 -2.31 -13.62 25.30
C MET A 249 -3.63 -12.84 25.32
N TYR A 250 -4.38 -12.87 26.42
CA TYR A 250 -5.58 -12.04 26.55
C TYR A 250 -5.25 -10.56 26.61
N LEU A 251 -4.19 -10.20 27.35
CA LEU A 251 -3.73 -8.81 27.43
C LEU A 251 -3.22 -8.31 26.08
N TYR A 252 -2.48 -9.13 25.34
CA TYR A 252 -2.03 -8.84 23.98
C TYR A 252 -3.21 -8.56 23.03
N TYR A 253 -4.26 -9.39 23.06
CA TYR A 253 -5.45 -9.16 22.24
C TYR A 253 -6.20 -7.87 22.62
N LEU A 254 -6.33 -7.58 23.92
CA LEU A 254 -7.03 -6.40 24.42
C LEU A 254 -6.25 -5.10 24.15
N LEU A 255 -4.95 -5.08 24.48
CA LEU A 255 -4.06 -3.94 24.27
C LEU A 255 -3.80 -3.72 22.78
N GLY A 256 -3.57 -4.79 22.01
CA GLY A 256 -3.42 -4.72 20.57
C GLY A 256 -4.61 -4.05 19.90
N TRP A 257 -5.85 -4.40 20.30
CA TRP A 257 -7.05 -3.75 19.79
C TRP A 257 -7.15 -2.26 20.15
N LYS A 258 -6.82 -1.87 21.38
CA LYS A 258 -6.83 -0.47 21.82
C LYS A 258 -5.74 0.38 21.16
N LEU A 259 -4.50 -0.11 21.14
CA LEU A 259 -3.35 0.60 20.58
C LEU A 259 -3.53 0.77 19.07
N THR A 260 -3.84 -0.31 18.35
CA THR A 260 -3.98 -0.27 16.89
C THR A 260 -5.09 0.69 16.43
N ARG A 261 -6.16 0.86 17.22
CA ARG A 261 -7.28 1.75 16.88
C ARG A 261 -6.92 3.23 16.89
N LYS A 262 -6.08 3.68 17.83
CA LYS A 262 -5.71 5.11 18.01
C LYS A 262 -4.79 5.63 16.91
N TYR A 263 -3.89 4.77 16.39
CA TYR A 263 -2.94 5.15 15.34
C TYR A 263 -3.49 5.05 13.91
N PHE A 264 -4.54 4.25 13.68
CA PHE A 264 -5.10 4.08 12.32
C PHE A 264 -6.03 5.23 11.88
N THR A 265 -6.61 5.99 12.81
CA THR A 265 -7.66 6.96 12.50
C THR A 265 -7.17 8.40 12.30
N SER A 266 -6.01 8.79 12.85
CA SER A 266 -5.48 10.15 12.69
C SER A 266 -4.48 10.31 11.53
N LEU A 267 -3.84 9.23 11.06
CA LEU A 267 -2.64 9.33 10.21
C LEU A 267 -2.85 9.24 8.67
N GLU A 268 -4.09 9.14 8.16
CA GLU A 268 -4.31 8.74 6.76
C GLU A 268 -5.06 9.75 5.89
N LYS A 269 -4.90 11.05 6.16
CA LYS A 269 -5.59 12.11 5.41
C LYS A 269 -4.61 12.81 4.46
N GLY A 270 -4.60 12.40 3.19
CA GLY A 270 -3.91 13.15 2.14
C GLY A 270 -3.68 12.34 0.86
N PRO A 271 -3.76 12.97 -0.33
CA PRO A 271 -3.50 12.30 -1.60
C PRO A 271 -2.06 11.74 -1.69
N MET A 272 -1.09 12.37 -1.01
CA MET A 272 0.30 11.90 -1.00
C MET A 272 0.48 10.61 -0.19
N VAL A 273 -0.08 10.55 1.02
CA VAL A 273 -0.07 9.36 1.89
C VAL A 273 -0.68 8.16 1.15
N TRP A 274 -1.77 8.41 0.45
CA TRP A 274 -2.45 7.44 -0.39
C TRP A 274 -1.58 6.91 -1.51
N TYR A 275 -0.97 7.80 -2.29
CA TYR A 275 -0.07 7.44 -3.38
C TYR A 275 1.10 6.59 -2.87
N GLN A 276 1.77 7.04 -1.79
CA GLN A 276 2.89 6.30 -1.22
C GLN A 276 2.48 4.90 -0.73
N LYS A 277 1.33 4.77 -0.06
CA LYS A 277 0.84 3.46 0.40
C LYS A 277 0.61 2.49 -0.75
N PHE A 278 0.06 2.98 -1.85
CA PHE A 278 -0.12 2.17 -3.04
C PHE A 278 1.23 1.72 -3.61
N GLU A 279 2.19 2.63 -3.72
CA GLU A 279 3.53 2.27 -4.19
C GLU A 279 4.25 1.27 -3.28
N TYR A 280 4.14 1.41 -1.96
CA TYR A 280 4.67 0.38 -1.05
C TYR A 280 4.05 -0.98 -1.29
N ALA A 281 2.73 -1.04 -1.52
CA ALA A 281 2.04 -2.28 -1.82
C ALA A 281 2.53 -2.89 -3.15
N VAL A 282 2.64 -2.10 -4.22
CA VAL A 282 3.17 -2.59 -5.51
C VAL A 282 4.61 -3.08 -5.36
N CYS A 283 5.49 -2.28 -4.75
CA CYS A 283 6.89 -2.64 -4.59
C CYS A 283 7.07 -3.88 -3.71
N HIS A 284 6.39 -4.00 -2.56
CA HIS A 284 6.61 -5.15 -1.66
C HIS A 284 5.84 -6.39 -2.11
N TRP A 285 4.59 -6.26 -2.54
CA TRP A 285 3.76 -7.42 -2.84
C TRP A 285 4.00 -8.00 -4.23
N LEU A 286 4.33 -7.16 -5.22
CA LEU A 286 4.67 -7.64 -6.56
C LEU A 286 6.17 -7.68 -6.78
N GLN A 287 6.86 -6.55 -6.72
CA GLN A 287 8.27 -6.47 -7.16
C GLN A 287 9.20 -7.29 -6.25
N LYS A 288 9.14 -7.12 -4.92
CA LYS A 288 9.98 -7.88 -3.98
C LYS A 288 9.65 -9.36 -3.96
N THR A 289 8.36 -9.71 -4.09
CA THR A 289 7.95 -11.10 -4.25
C THR A 289 8.50 -11.72 -5.54
N ALA A 290 8.43 -11.00 -6.66
CA ALA A 290 8.99 -11.46 -7.93
C ALA A 290 10.51 -11.63 -7.83
N GLU A 291 11.22 -10.64 -7.29
CA GLU A 291 12.67 -10.72 -7.02
C GLU A 291 13.02 -11.96 -6.19
N HIS A 292 12.26 -12.22 -5.11
CA HIS A 292 12.47 -13.38 -4.26
C HIS A 292 12.26 -14.72 -4.99
N VAL A 293 11.23 -14.81 -5.83
CA VAL A 293 10.92 -16.01 -6.63
C VAL A 293 11.97 -16.24 -7.72
N PHE A 294 12.38 -15.18 -8.43
CA PHE A 294 13.40 -15.30 -9.48
C PHE A 294 14.81 -15.55 -8.95
N GLY A 295 15.07 -15.23 -7.69
CA GLY A 295 16.30 -15.62 -7.03
C GLY A 295 16.53 -14.91 -5.70
N CYS A 296 16.62 -13.59 -5.72
CA CYS A 296 17.06 -12.80 -4.57
C CYS A 296 16.48 -11.38 -4.60
N VAL A 297 16.22 -10.83 -3.42
CA VAL A 297 15.79 -9.44 -3.24
C VAL A 297 16.97 -8.47 -3.36
N LEU A 298 16.80 -7.35 -4.07
CA LEU A 298 17.86 -6.35 -4.29
C LEU A 298 17.97 -5.29 -3.18
N CYS A 299 16.99 -5.23 -2.28
CA CYS A 299 16.96 -4.22 -1.22
C CYS A 299 16.14 -4.75 -0.05
N SER A 300 16.77 -4.78 1.11
CA SER A 300 16.16 -5.04 2.41
C SER A 300 15.95 -3.70 3.10
N PRO A 301 14.71 -3.27 3.39
CA PRO A 301 14.48 -1.97 4.00
C PRO A 301 15.00 -1.95 5.45
N GLY A 302 15.65 -0.86 5.86
CA GLY A 302 16.24 -0.74 7.20
C GLY A 302 15.23 -0.85 8.36
N CYS A 303 13.94 -0.61 8.13
CA CYS A 303 12.93 -0.65 9.20
C CYS A 303 12.60 -2.06 9.72
N PHE A 304 12.79 -3.11 8.92
CA PHE A 304 12.50 -4.48 9.34
C PHE A 304 13.25 -5.53 8.50
N SER A 305 14.51 -5.76 8.86
CA SER A 305 15.39 -6.72 8.19
C SER A 305 16.21 -7.51 9.21
N LEU A 306 16.46 -8.80 8.92
CA LEU A 306 17.35 -9.64 9.72
C LEU A 306 18.51 -10.13 8.86
N PHE A 307 19.72 -9.92 9.36
CA PHE A 307 20.95 -10.37 8.72
C PHE A 307 21.68 -11.38 9.59
N ARG A 308 22.30 -12.37 8.95
CA ARG A 308 23.19 -13.32 9.64
C ARG A 308 24.52 -12.60 9.92
N GLY A 309 24.97 -12.61 11.18
CA GLY A 309 26.24 -12.00 11.56
C GLY A 309 27.44 -12.50 10.72
N ALA A 310 27.48 -13.81 10.44
CA ALA A 310 28.51 -14.40 9.57
C ALA A 310 28.48 -13.87 8.12
N ALA A 311 27.32 -13.48 7.59
CA ALA A 311 27.22 -12.92 6.24
C ALA A 311 27.69 -11.45 6.20
N LEU A 312 27.47 -10.71 7.29
CA LEU A 312 28.03 -9.36 7.43
C LEU A 312 29.55 -9.41 7.60
N MET A 313 30.04 -10.33 8.42
CA MET A 313 31.48 -10.49 8.69
C MET A 313 32.25 -11.22 7.57
N ASP A 314 31.59 -11.55 6.46
CA ASP A 314 32.22 -12.16 5.30
C ASP A 314 33.18 -11.19 4.61
N ASP A 315 34.13 -11.75 3.86
CA ASP A 315 35.23 -11.03 3.28
C ASP A 315 34.76 -9.86 2.42
N ASN A 316 35.29 -8.68 2.75
CA ASN A 316 35.02 -7.43 2.03
C ASN A 316 33.57 -6.92 2.05
N VAL A 317 32.64 -7.51 2.83
CA VAL A 317 31.28 -6.95 2.99
C VAL A 317 31.34 -5.68 3.84
N MET A 318 31.64 -5.81 5.14
CA MET A 318 31.70 -4.64 6.04
C MET A 318 32.81 -3.66 5.67
N LYS A 319 33.95 -4.14 5.16
CA LYS A 319 35.06 -3.28 4.73
C LYS A 319 34.65 -2.34 3.58
N LYS A 320 33.92 -2.84 2.58
CA LYS A 320 33.42 -2.01 1.47
C LYS A 320 32.23 -1.16 1.90
N TYR A 321 31.35 -1.69 2.73
CA TYR A 321 30.19 -0.97 3.24
C TYR A 321 30.59 0.29 4.02
N THR A 322 31.68 0.23 4.79
CA THR A 322 32.19 1.34 5.61
C THR A 322 33.12 2.30 4.86
N THR A 323 33.39 2.06 3.58
CA THR A 323 34.27 2.92 2.78
C THR A 323 33.61 4.28 2.54
N GLN A 324 34.33 5.36 2.85
CA GLN A 324 33.81 6.72 2.64
C GLN A 324 33.68 7.03 1.16
N ALA A 325 32.56 7.65 0.77
CA ALA A 325 32.34 8.11 -0.59
C ALA A 325 33.27 9.28 -0.94
N THR A 326 34.05 9.13 -2.00
CA THR A 326 34.95 10.16 -2.54
C THR A 326 34.52 10.67 -3.91
N GLU A 327 33.79 9.85 -4.67
CA GLU A 327 33.33 10.14 -6.03
C GLU A 327 31.81 10.36 -6.06
N ALA A 328 31.33 11.13 -7.04
CA ALA A 328 29.91 11.45 -7.19
C ALA A 328 29.01 10.21 -7.25
N ALA A 329 29.45 9.15 -7.93
CA ALA A 329 28.71 7.88 -8.00
C ALA A 329 28.64 7.18 -6.62
N HIS A 330 29.73 7.22 -5.85
CA HIS A 330 29.78 6.65 -4.51
C HIS A 330 28.85 7.37 -3.54
N TYR A 331 28.71 8.70 -3.63
CA TYR A 331 27.73 9.43 -2.81
C TYR A 331 26.28 8.98 -3.06
N VAL A 332 25.94 8.66 -4.31
CA VAL A 332 24.59 8.17 -4.66
C VAL A 332 24.39 6.72 -4.21
N GLN A 333 25.44 5.88 -4.31
CA GLN A 333 25.34 4.47 -4.00
C GLN A 333 25.47 4.17 -2.50
N TYR A 334 26.49 4.73 -1.83
CA TYR A 334 26.87 4.41 -0.46
C TYR A 334 26.02 5.22 0.53
N ASP A 335 25.92 6.54 0.34
CA ASP A 335 25.29 7.42 1.34
C ASP A 335 23.77 7.55 1.16
N GLN A 336 23.27 7.66 -0.08
CA GLN A 336 21.83 7.75 -0.34
C GLN A 336 21.13 6.39 -0.39
N GLY A 337 21.92 5.32 -0.47
CA GLY A 337 21.51 3.99 -0.87
C GLY A 337 21.99 2.86 0.01
N GLU A 338 22.37 3.14 1.25
CA GLU A 338 23.06 2.22 2.16
C GLU A 338 22.41 0.82 2.26
N ASP A 339 21.08 0.76 2.39
CA ASP A 339 20.31 -0.49 2.43
C ASP A 339 20.50 -1.34 1.15
N ARG A 340 20.43 -0.69 -0.02
CA ARG A 340 20.63 -1.35 -1.31
C ARG A 340 22.08 -1.75 -1.49
N TRP A 341 23.01 -0.87 -1.11
CA TRP A 341 24.43 -1.13 -1.21
C TRP A 341 24.84 -2.37 -0.40
N LEU A 342 24.35 -2.48 0.82
CA LEU A 342 24.58 -3.66 1.66
C LEU A 342 24.03 -4.94 1.00
N CYS A 343 22.81 -4.90 0.47
CA CYS A 343 22.26 -6.04 -0.26
C CYS A 343 23.10 -6.41 -1.49
N THR A 344 23.54 -5.42 -2.28
CA THR A 344 24.41 -5.63 -3.44
C THR A 344 25.72 -6.32 -3.05
N LEU A 345 26.35 -5.92 -1.95
CA LEU A 345 27.57 -6.55 -1.43
C LEU A 345 27.34 -8.01 -1.01
N LEU A 346 26.24 -8.27 -0.29
CA LEU A 346 25.86 -9.62 0.12
C LEU A 346 25.60 -10.53 -1.10
N LEU A 347 24.87 -10.02 -2.09
CA LEU A 347 24.63 -10.66 -3.37
C LEU A 347 25.93 -11.03 -4.09
N GLN A 348 26.86 -10.07 -4.20
CA GLN A 348 28.17 -10.23 -4.84
C GLN A 348 29.06 -11.26 -4.13
N GLN A 349 28.92 -11.44 -2.82
CA GLN A 349 29.65 -12.46 -2.05
C GLN A 349 28.99 -13.85 -2.05
N GLY A 350 27.82 -14.01 -2.65
CA GLY A 350 27.17 -15.32 -2.76
C GLY A 350 26.01 -15.54 -1.79
N TRP A 351 25.67 -14.55 -0.97
CA TRP A 351 24.54 -14.65 -0.04
C TRP A 351 23.20 -14.40 -0.74
N ARG A 352 22.15 -15.05 -0.24
CA ARG A 352 20.77 -14.85 -0.68
C ARG A 352 20.01 -13.99 0.32
N VAL A 353 19.29 -13.01 -0.21
CA VAL A 353 18.37 -12.13 0.51
C VAL A 353 16.94 -12.53 0.17
N GLU A 354 16.13 -12.79 1.19
CA GLU A 354 14.80 -13.35 1.06
C GLU A 354 13.72 -12.37 1.54
N TYR A 355 12.56 -12.41 0.89
CA TYR A 355 11.37 -11.66 1.31
C TYR A 355 10.42 -12.59 2.07
N ASN A 356 9.94 -12.15 3.24
CA ASN A 356 8.96 -12.89 4.03
C ASN A 356 7.63 -12.13 4.06
N ALA A 357 6.60 -12.66 3.41
CA ALA A 357 5.28 -12.01 3.39
C ALA A 357 4.59 -11.93 4.77
N ALA A 358 5.04 -12.69 5.76
CA ALA A 358 4.53 -12.61 7.14
C ALA A 358 5.24 -11.54 8.00
N SER A 359 6.25 -10.86 7.46
CA SER A 359 7.00 -9.83 8.17
C SER A 359 6.32 -8.46 7.99
N ASP A 360 5.58 -8.03 9.01
CA ASP A 360 4.85 -6.74 8.98
C ASP A 360 5.61 -5.63 9.70
N ALA A 361 5.78 -4.48 9.03
CA ALA A 361 6.35 -3.26 9.60
C ALA A 361 5.41 -2.07 9.35
N TYR A 362 5.20 -1.25 10.39
CA TYR A 362 4.38 -0.04 10.31
C TYR A 362 5.31 1.19 10.28
N THR A 363 5.10 2.06 9.30
CA THR A 363 5.89 3.29 9.14
C THR A 363 5.00 4.45 8.71
N ASN A 364 5.47 5.67 8.97
CA ASN A 364 4.80 6.88 8.56
C ASN A 364 5.11 7.17 7.08
N ALA A 365 4.07 7.46 6.31
CA ALA A 365 4.20 7.92 4.93
C ALA A 365 4.39 9.44 4.88
N PRO A 366 5.12 9.99 3.90
CA PRO A 366 5.22 11.43 3.70
C PRO A 366 3.82 12.03 3.49
N GLN A 367 3.56 13.13 4.17
CA GLN A 367 2.26 13.82 4.07
C GLN A 367 2.31 14.92 3.02
N GLU A 368 3.45 15.59 2.91
CA GLU A 368 3.69 16.71 2.01
C GLU A 368 4.46 16.29 0.75
N PHE A 369 4.24 17.02 -0.35
CA PHE A 369 4.95 16.76 -1.61
C PHE A 369 6.46 16.95 -1.48
N HIS A 370 6.91 17.91 -0.67
CA HIS A 370 8.33 18.16 -0.47
C HIS A 370 9.06 16.98 0.18
N GLU A 371 8.46 16.38 1.21
CA GLU A 371 9.00 15.19 1.88
C GLU A 371 9.07 14.00 0.92
N PHE A 372 7.99 13.79 0.16
CA PHE A 372 7.94 12.76 -0.86
C PHE A 372 9.00 12.98 -1.96
N TYR A 373 9.16 14.21 -2.45
CA TYR A 373 10.16 14.55 -3.47
C TYR A 373 11.58 14.28 -2.96
N ASN A 374 11.91 14.70 -1.73
CA ASN A 374 13.21 14.44 -1.12
C ASN A 374 13.48 12.95 -0.92
N GLN A 375 12.44 12.16 -0.63
CA GLN A 375 12.54 10.70 -0.58
C GLN A 375 12.85 10.12 -1.98
N ARG A 376 12.13 10.57 -3.02
CA ARG A 376 12.33 10.09 -4.40
C ARG A 376 13.69 10.44 -4.94
N ARG A 377 14.18 11.64 -4.64
CA ARG A 377 15.51 12.12 -5.05
C ARG A 377 16.63 11.23 -4.52
N ARG A 378 16.44 10.59 -3.36
CA ARG A 378 17.41 9.62 -2.81
C ARG A 378 17.21 8.22 -3.38
N TRP A 379 15.96 7.74 -3.41
CA TRP A 379 15.68 6.35 -3.75
C TRP A 379 15.83 6.01 -5.23
N GLY A 380 15.40 6.91 -6.13
CA GLY A 380 15.45 6.67 -7.57
C GLY A 380 16.88 6.47 -8.08
N PRO A 381 17.76 7.48 -7.91
CA PRO A 381 19.16 7.38 -8.33
C PRO A 381 19.89 6.21 -7.67
N SER A 382 19.74 6.02 -6.36
CA SER A 382 20.35 4.88 -5.64
C SER A 382 19.95 3.53 -6.24
N THR A 383 18.68 3.36 -6.61
CA THR A 383 18.19 2.11 -7.23
C THR A 383 18.87 1.87 -8.57
N MET A 384 18.90 2.90 -9.42
CA MET A 384 19.49 2.81 -10.75
C MET A 384 20.98 2.47 -10.69
N PHE A 385 21.77 3.18 -9.89
CA PHE A 385 23.21 2.94 -9.78
C PHE A 385 23.55 1.56 -9.21
N ASN A 386 22.83 1.08 -8.20
CA ASN A 386 23.04 -0.27 -7.66
C ASN A 386 22.67 -1.36 -8.67
N ILE A 387 21.60 -1.17 -9.46
CA ILE A 387 21.24 -2.12 -10.53
C ILE A 387 22.30 -2.13 -11.62
N ILE A 388 22.80 -0.95 -12.05
CA ILE A 388 23.87 -0.86 -13.04
C ILE A 388 25.15 -1.56 -12.53
N ASP A 389 25.56 -1.32 -11.29
CA ASP A 389 26.73 -1.99 -10.70
C ASP A 389 26.55 -3.51 -10.63
N PHE A 390 25.38 -3.97 -10.19
CA PHE A 390 25.03 -5.40 -10.20
C PHE A 390 25.06 -5.99 -11.61
N LEU A 391 24.50 -5.30 -12.61
CA LEU A 391 24.51 -5.73 -14.01
C LEU A 391 25.90 -5.67 -14.62
N ASN A 392 26.80 -4.79 -14.20
CA ASN A 392 28.19 -4.81 -14.66
C ASN A 392 28.96 -6.00 -14.06
N THR A 393 28.68 -6.32 -12.80
CA THR A 393 29.35 -7.40 -12.05
C THR A 393 28.68 -8.78 -12.19
N HIS A 394 27.54 -8.89 -12.87
CA HIS A 394 26.69 -10.08 -12.92
C HIS A 394 27.42 -11.38 -13.28
N LYS A 395 28.41 -11.33 -14.19
CA LYS A 395 29.17 -12.50 -14.61
C LYS A 395 29.98 -13.10 -13.47
N GLN A 396 30.54 -12.25 -12.61
CA GLN A 396 31.31 -12.67 -11.43
C GLN A 396 30.35 -13.10 -10.32
N THR A 397 29.32 -12.31 -10.07
CA THR A 397 28.29 -12.59 -9.06
C THR A 397 27.61 -13.93 -9.31
N LYS A 398 27.24 -14.25 -10.56
CA LYS A 398 26.64 -15.54 -10.92
C LYS A 398 27.56 -16.74 -10.67
N LYS A 399 28.88 -16.57 -10.80
CA LYS A 399 29.84 -17.64 -10.49
C LYS A 399 29.89 -17.94 -8.99
N LYS A 400 29.74 -16.91 -8.15
CA LYS A 400 29.75 -17.03 -6.70
C LYS A 400 28.39 -17.36 -6.09
N ASN A 401 27.31 -16.85 -6.67
CA ASN A 401 25.96 -16.91 -6.14
C ASN A 401 25.05 -17.79 -7.01
N PRO A 402 24.70 -19.01 -6.56
CA PRO A 402 23.85 -19.90 -7.33
C PRO A 402 22.39 -19.42 -7.44
N SER A 403 21.95 -18.50 -6.56
CA SER A 403 20.60 -17.92 -6.61
C SER A 403 20.41 -16.93 -7.77
N ILE A 404 21.48 -16.52 -8.45
CA ILE A 404 21.41 -15.56 -9.56
C ILE A 404 21.35 -16.28 -10.91
N SER A 405 20.14 -16.41 -11.43
CA SER A 405 19.88 -17.06 -12.72
C SER A 405 20.05 -16.09 -13.92
N ARG A 406 20.13 -16.63 -15.15
CA ARG A 406 20.08 -15.80 -16.37
C ARG A 406 18.75 -15.07 -16.51
N LEU A 407 17.64 -15.71 -16.10
CA LEU A 407 16.31 -15.13 -16.08
C LEU A 407 16.23 -13.95 -15.09
N TYR A 408 16.88 -14.08 -13.93
CA TYR A 408 16.97 -12.99 -12.96
C TYR A 408 17.70 -11.77 -13.55
N ILE A 409 18.83 -11.98 -14.25
CA ILE A 409 19.57 -10.89 -14.90
C ILE A 409 18.71 -10.23 -15.99
N LEU A 410 17.99 -11.02 -16.79
CA LEU A 410 17.06 -10.52 -17.82
C LEU A 410 15.88 -9.76 -17.20
N TYR A 411 15.40 -10.17 -16.03
CA TYR A 411 14.35 -9.45 -15.31
C TYR A 411 14.84 -8.07 -14.82
N GLN A 412 16.12 -7.94 -14.47
CA GLN A 412 16.70 -6.68 -13.98
C GLN A 412 17.20 -5.75 -15.10
N SER A 413 17.45 -6.24 -16.31
CA SER A 413 17.97 -5.40 -17.40
C SER A 413 17.08 -4.23 -17.87
N PRO A 414 15.73 -4.32 -17.88
CA PRO A 414 14.89 -3.20 -18.33
C PRO A 414 14.96 -1.97 -17.43
N TYR A 415 15.43 -2.10 -16.19
CA TYR A 415 15.56 -0.99 -15.24
C TYR A 415 16.75 -0.06 -15.55
N THR A 416 17.49 -0.29 -16.63
CA THR A 416 18.69 0.48 -17.02
C THR A 416 18.61 1.17 -18.38
N VAL A 417 17.47 1.07 -19.09
CA VAL A 417 17.26 1.67 -20.42
C VAL A 417 16.46 2.97 -20.31
#